data_AF-A0A1B6IJL9-F1
#
_entry.id   AF-A0A1B6IJL9-F1
#
_cell.length_a   1.000
_cell.length_b   1.000
_cell.length_c   1.000
_cell.angle_alpha   90.00
_cell.angle_beta   90.00
_cell.angle_gamma   90.00
#
_symmetry.space_group_name_H-M   'P 1'
#
loop_
_entity.id
_entity.type
_entity.pdbx_description
1 polymer ?
#
loop_
_entity_poly.entity_id
_entity_poly.type
_entity_poly.pdbx_seq_one_letter_code
_entity_poly.pdbx_strand_id
1 'polypeptide(L)'
;MLGFLDSTDVLADTHRTLLSVFSGSYSKGDGTTPSVPVELATLHAAALSAWSLLLTIIDIHAFTDPNLTQMSGLLDSPHLDVRMAAGEVIALMMERGRQYDDDCEWEAGEQLIDKLRQLATDSHKYRAKKDRKTQRSSFRDILRYVEEDCPPNIQVRFGLETLALDSWCRKKQYDAFCQVLGSGMNLHLTENDLLRDVFELGEKLVPLNMAAHKQSRIERHLMNQANFKARCISRAKNRDKRSAVIS
;
A
#
# COMPACT_ATOMS: atom_id res chain seq x y z
N MET A 1 -21.82 2.23 -6.33
CA MET A 1 -21.35 1.45 -7.51
C MET A 1 -21.18 2.44 -8.66
N LEU A 2 -19.93 2.75 -9.03
CA LEU A 2 -19.55 3.89 -9.88
C LEU A 2 -19.99 3.71 -11.34
N GLY A 3 -21.14 4.28 -11.72
CA GLY A 3 -21.66 4.26 -13.10
C GLY A 3 -20.80 4.98 -14.15
N PHE A 4 -19.66 5.57 -13.76
CA PHE A 4 -18.67 6.14 -14.69
C PHE A 4 -17.72 5.09 -15.28
N LEU A 5 -17.68 3.86 -14.75
CA LEU A 5 -16.81 2.79 -15.21
C LEU A 5 -17.44 1.91 -16.32
N ASP A 6 -18.55 2.35 -16.92
CA ASP A 6 -19.34 1.60 -17.91
C ASP A 6 -18.63 1.38 -19.27
N SER A 7 -17.35 1.71 -19.36
CA SER A 7 -16.47 1.42 -20.49
C SER A 7 -15.33 0.51 -20.06
N THR A 8 -15.67 -0.74 -19.71
CA THR A 8 -14.71 -1.80 -19.34
C THR A 8 -13.60 -1.95 -20.38
N ASP A 9 -13.93 -1.75 -21.66
CA ASP A 9 -12.98 -1.82 -22.78
C ASP A 9 -11.91 -0.73 -22.70
N VAL A 10 -12.29 0.50 -22.35
CA VAL A 10 -11.34 1.63 -22.23
C VAL A 10 -10.38 1.41 -21.06
N LEU A 11 -10.88 0.86 -19.95
CA LEU A 11 -10.04 0.52 -18.80
C LEU A 11 -9.07 -0.61 -19.14
N ALA A 12 -9.53 -1.63 -19.87
CA ALA A 12 -8.69 -2.73 -20.33
C ALA A 12 -7.62 -2.27 -21.34
N ASP A 13 -7.97 -1.39 -22.27
CA ASP A 13 -7.02 -0.80 -23.23
C ASP A 13 -5.97 0.07 -22.53
N THR A 14 -6.39 0.87 -21.56
CA THR A 14 -5.49 1.69 -20.73
C THR A 14 -4.55 0.80 -19.93
N HIS A 15 -5.07 -0.25 -19.31
CA HIS A 15 -4.29 -1.24 -18.57
C HIS A 15 -3.22 -1.91 -19.45
N ARG A 16 -3.58 -2.35 -20.66
CA ARG A 16 -2.64 -2.91 -21.66
C ARG A 16 -1.59 -1.90 -22.12
N THR A 17 -1.98 -0.64 -22.31
CA THR A 17 -1.06 0.43 -22.72
C THR A 17 -0.02 0.69 -21.64
N LEU A 18 -0.44 0.81 -20.38
CA LEU A 18 0.47 1.02 -19.26
C LEU A 18 1.43 -0.16 -19.09
N LEU A 19 0.93 -1.40 -19.24
CA LEU A 19 1.76 -2.61 -19.25
C LEU A 19 2.84 -2.54 -20.33
N SER A 20 2.49 -2.13 -21.55
CA SER A 20 3.44 -1.97 -22.64
C SER A 20 4.52 -0.92 -22.35
N VAL A 21 4.25 0.09 -21.52
CA VAL A 21 5.25 1.10 -21.17
C VAL A 21 6.28 0.52 -20.20
N PHE A 22 5.83 -0.03 -19.07
CA PHE A 22 6.78 -0.49 -18.05
C PHE A 22 7.42 -1.85 -18.34
N SER A 23 6.89 -2.62 -19.31
CA SER A 23 7.52 -3.88 -19.75
C SER A 23 8.94 -3.68 -20.31
N GLY A 24 9.29 -2.45 -20.73
CA GLY A 24 10.67 -2.08 -21.06
C GLY A 24 11.65 -2.18 -19.88
N SER A 25 11.17 -2.29 -18.64
CA SER A 25 11.98 -2.59 -17.45
C SER A 25 12.10 -4.09 -17.14
N TYR A 26 11.42 -4.99 -17.87
CA TYR A 26 11.53 -6.42 -17.61
C TYR A 26 12.93 -6.95 -17.87
N SER A 27 13.29 -7.98 -17.11
CA SER A 27 14.52 -8.73 -17.33
C SER A 27 14.56 -9.25 -18.76
N LYS A 28 15.73 -9.19 -19.38
CA LYS A 28 15.96 -9.77 -20.70
C LYS A 28 15.87 -11.30 -20.63
N GLY A 29 15.79 -11.95 -21.79
CA GLY A 29 15.71 -13.42 -21.87
C GLY A 29 16.90 -14.18 -21.23
N ASP A 30 18.00 -13.49 -20.96
CA ASP A 30 19.18 -14.00 -20.23
C ASP A 30 19.14 -13.73 -18.70
N GLY A 31 18.04 -13.16 -18.19
CA GLY A 31 17.85 -12.80 -16.79
C GLY A 31 18.51 -11.49 -16.36
N THR A 32 19.21 -10.79 -17.26
CA THR A 32 19.87 -9.51 -16.92
C THR A 32 18.88 -8.36 -16.86
N THR A 33 19.12 -7.41 -15.95
CA THR A 33 18.32 -6.19 -15.85
C THR A 33 18.65 -5.24 -17.01
N PRO A 34 17.63 -4.64 -17.66
CA PRO A 34 17.87 -3.71 -18.74
C PRO A 34 18.53 -2.42 -18.23
N SER A 35 19.42 -1.84 -19.04
CA SER A 35 20.00 -0.52 -18.77
C SER A 35 19.01 0.56 -19.19
N VAL A 36 18.15 0.97 -18.24
CA VAL A 36 17.11 1.98 -18.45
C VAL A 36 17.61 3.34 -17.94
N PRO A 37 17.62 4.40 -18.76
CA PRO A 37 17.93 5.76 -18.31
C PRO A 37 16.99 6.21 -17.18
N VAL A 38 17.47 7.11 -16.30
CA VAL A 38 16.69 7.56 -15.13
C VAL A 38 15.33 8.15 -15.54
N GLU A 39 15.28 8.97 -16.59
CA GLU A 39 14.02 9.58 -17.09
C GLU A 39 13.02 8.55 -17.63
N LEU A 40 13.51 7.46 -18.23
CA LEU A 40 12.64 6.40 -18.71
C LEU A 40 12.18 5.52 -17.54
N ALA A 41 13.03 5.32 -16.54
CA ALA A 41 12.67 4.59 -15.33
C ALA A 41 11.62 5.32 -14.48
N THR A 42 11.64 6.65 -14.43
CA THR A 42 10.57 7.43 -13.77
C THR A 42 9.25 7.27 -14.52
N LEU A 43 9.26 7.27 -15.85
CA LEU A 43 8.06 6.98 -16.65
C LEU A 43 7.54 5.56 -16.39
N HIS A 44 8.43 4.55 -16.37
CA HIS A 44 8.04 3.17 -16.08
C HIS A 44 7.46 3.03 -14.67
N ALA A 45 8.05 3.69 -13.66
CA ALA A 45 7.53 3.69 -12.29
C ALA A 45 6.14 4.37 -12.21
N ALA A 46 5.93 5.48 -12.91
CA ALA A 46 4.64 6.15 -13.00
C ALA A 46 3.59 5.25 -13.69
N ALA A 47 3.98 4.57 -14.78
CA ALA A 47 3.11 3.63 -15.48
C ALA A 47 2.72 2.43 -14.60
N LEU A 48 3.67 1.85 -13.86
CA LEU A 48 3.39 0.80 -12.85
C LEU A 48 2.45 1.28 -11.74
N SER A 49 2.65 2.52 -11.27
CA SER A 49 1.79 3.11 -10.23
C SER A 49 0.36 3.37 -10.73
N ALA A 50 0.20 3.82 -11.98
CA ALA A 50 -1.11 3.99 -12.60
C ALA A 50 -1.79 2.64 -12.89
N TRP A 51 -1.01 1.65 -13.34
CA TRP A 51 -1.48 0.29 -13.59
C TRP A 51 -1.99 -0.36 -12.30
N SER A 52 -1.25 -0.22 -11.18
CA SER A 52 -1.71 -0.69 -9.86
C SER A 52 -2.96 0.03 -9.36
N LEU A 53 -3.16 1.30 -9.70
CA LEU A 53 -4.41 1.99 -9.36
C LEU A 53 -5.61 1.40 -10.12
N LEU A 54 -5.46 1.10 -11.43
CA LEU A 54 -6.51 0.43 -12.20
C LEU A 54 -6.81 -0.97 -11.65
N LEU A 55 -5.78 -1.70 -11.19
CA LEU A 55 -5.93 -2.99 -10.53
C LEU A 55 -6.87 -2.91 -9.29
N THR A 56 -7.05 -1.75 -8.68
CA THR A 56 -7.98 -1.56 -7.56
C THR A 56 -9.45 -1.50 -7.95
N ILE A 57 -9.78 -1.53 -9.24
CA ILE A 57 -11.17 -1.42 -9.72
C ILE A 57 -11.52 -2.43 -10.81
N ILE A 58 -10.53 -2.93 -11.56
CA ILE A 58 -10.74 -3.95 -12.59
C ILE A 58 -10.69 -5.37 -11.99
N ASP A 59 -11.31 -6.31 -12.69
CA ASP A 59 -11.15 -7.73 -12.41
C ASP A 59 -9.75 -8.19 -12.85
N ILE A 60 -8.99 -8.76 -11.92
CA ILE A 60 -7.64 -9.26 -12.19
C ILE A 60 -7.64 -10.45 -13.15
N HIS A 61 -8.70 -11.27 -13.14
CA HIS A 61 -8.80 -12.48 -13.98
C HIS A 61 -9.08 -12.18 -15.45
N ALA A 62 -9.46 -10.94 -15.77
CA ALA A 62 -9.58 -10.49 -17.15
C ALA A 62 -8.21 -10.40 -17.87
N PHE A 63 -7.10 -10.55 -17.14
CA PHE A 63 -5.75 -10.43 -17.67
C PHE A 63 -4.88 -11.63 -17.26
N THR A 64 -4.21 -12.21 -18.25
CA THR A 64 -3.21 -13.28 -18.03
C THR A 64 -1.81 -12.73 -17.73
N ASP A 65 -1.58 -11.45 -18.04
CA ASP A 65 -0.29 -10.77 -17.89
C ASP A 65 -0.45 -9.42 -17.17
N PRO A 66 0.55 -9.04 -16.35
CA PRO A 66 1.76 -9.79 -16.04
C PRO A 66 1.59 -10.74 -14.85
N ASN A 67 2.40 -11.80 -14.79
CA ASN A 67 2.45 -12.72 -13.65
C ASN A 67 3.41 -12.26 -12.54
N LEU A 68 3.39 -12.92 -11.36
CA LEU A 68 4.27 -12.56 -10.23
C LEU A 68 5.75 -12.70 -10.56
N THR A 69 6.13 -13.60 -11.47
CA THR A 69 7.54 -13.78 -11.87
C THR A 69 8.06 -12.54 -12.59
N GLN A 70 7.28 -11.97 -13.51
CA GLN A 70 7.64 -10.73 -14.20
C GLN A 70 7.73 -9.56 -13.21
N MET A 71 6.80 -9.46 -12.26
CA MET A 71 6.84 -8.43 -11.21
C MET A 71 8.04 -8.62 -10.26
N SER A 72 8.37 -9.86 -9.93
CA SER A 72 9.55 -10.21 -9.13
C SER A 72 10.86 -9.81 -9.83
N GLY A 73 10.92 -9.85 -11.16
CA GLY A 73 12.06 -9.35 -11.94
C GLY A 73 12.26 -7.83 -11.79
N LEU A 74 11.18 -7.06 -11.72
CA LEU A 74 11.26 -5.60 -11.55
C LEU A 74 11.84 -5.17 -10.19
N LEU A 75 11.80 -6.05 -9.18
CA LEU A 75 12.42 -5.83 -7.87
C LEU A 75 13.96 -5.72 -7.95
N ASP A 76 14.58 -6.23 -9.02
CA ASP A 76 16.03 -6.17 -9.25
C ASP A 76 16.47 -4.86 -9.94
N SER A 77 15.52 -4.00 -10.32
CA SER A 77 15.80 -2.71 -10.97
C SER A 77 16.77 -1.87 -10.15
N PRO A 78 17.73 -1.14 -10.76
CA PRO A 78 18.59 -0.22 -10.03
C PRO A 78 17.82 1.01 -9.50
N HIS A 79 16.67 1.32 -10.09
CA HIS A 79 15.86 2.50 -9.79
C HIS A 79 14.89 2.22 -8.64
N LEU A 80 14.97 3.05 -7.58
CA LEU A 80 14.14 2.87 -6.38
C LEU A 80 12.65 2.85 -6.72
N ASP A 81 12.18 3.84 -7.48
CA ASP A 81 10.74 4.03 -7.71
C ASP A 81 10.11 2.85 -8.47
N VAL A 82 10.86 2.23 -9.37
CA VAL A 82 10.44 1.00 -10.06
C VAL A 82 10.29 -0.15 -9.06
N ARG A 83 11.27 -0.34 -8.16
CA ARG A 83 11.18 -1.38 -7.11
C ARG A 83 9.98 -1.15 -6.20
N MET A 84 9.79 0.10 -5.76
CA MET A 84 8.68 0.47 -4.87
C MET A 84 7.33 0.20 -5.53
N ALA A 85 7.14 0.63 -6.78
CA ALA A 85 5.90 0.41 -7.52
C ALA A 85 5.66 -1.09 -7.79
N ALA A 86 6.70 -1.85 -8.16
CA ALA A 86 6.59 -3.30 -8.36
C ALA A 86 6.19 -4.04 -7.08
N GLY A 87 6.75 -3.66 -5.93
CA GLY A 87 6.37 -4.22 -4.64
C GLY A 87 4.91 -3.96 -4.27
N GLU A 88 4.39 -2.76 -4.55
CA GLU A 88 2.96 -2.46 -4.37
C GLU A 88 2.08 -3.27 -5.31
N VAL A 89 2.49 -3.42 -6.57
CA VAL A 89 1.79 -4.23 -7.57
C VAL A 89 1.69 -5.69 -7.10
N ILE A 90 2.78 -6.28 -6.60
CA ILE A 90 2.79 -7.65 -6.06
C ILE A 90 1.77 -7.80 -4.92
N ALA A 91 1.77 -6.87 -3.96
CA ALA A 91 0.82 -6.90 -2.85
C ALA A 91 -0.64 -6.80 -3.33
N LEU A 92 -0.91 -5.92 -4.30
CA LEU A 92 -2.24 -5.77 -4.88
C LEU A 92 -2.68 -7.01 -5.68
N MET A 93 -1.79 -7.61 -6.46
CA MET A 93 -2.11 -8.81 -7.23
C MET A 93 -2.44 -9.99 -6.32
N MET A 94 -1.69 -10.16 -5.23
CA MET A 94 -1.99 -11.17 -4.21
C MET A 94 -3.30 -10.87 -3.47
N GLU A 95 -3.54 -9.61 -3.10
CA GLU A 95 -4.79 -9.20 -2.45
C GLU A 95 -6.00 -9.45 -3.34
N ARG A 96 -5.88 -9.13 -4.63
CA ARG A 96 -6.92 -9.39 -5.62
C ARG A 96 -7.12 -10.87 -5.86
N GLY A 97 -6.06 -11.64 -6.02
CA GLY A 97 -6.16 -13.10 -6.18
C GLY A 97 -6.89 -13.77 -5.02
N ARG A 98 -6.49 -13.47 -3.78
CA ARG A 98 -7.09 -14.00 -2.55
C ARG A 98 -8.57 -13.62 -2.36
N GLN A 99 -9.05 -12.54 -2.98
CA GLN A 99 -10.46 -12.13 -2.87
C GLN A 99 -11.42 -13.02 -3.68
N TYR A 100 -10.93 -13.68 -4.73
CA TYR A 100 -11.77 -14.45 -5.66
C TYR A 100 -11.60 -15.96 -5.53
N ASP A 101 -10.43 -16.43 -5.13
CA ASP A 101 -10.12 -17.85 -4.99
C ASP A 101 -9.21 -18.08 -3.77
N ASP A 102 -9.63 -18.92 -2.83
CA ASP A 102 -8.83 -19.29 -1.65
C ASP A 102 -7.65 -20.22 -2.05
N ASP A 103 -7.75 -20.93 -3.18
CA ASP A 103 -6.72 -21.83 -3.74
C ASP A 103 -5.87 -21.14 -4.84
N CYS A 104 -5.85 -19.81 -4.83
CA CYS A 104 -5.31 -18.96 -5.90
C CYS A 104 -3.87 -19.29 -6.34
N GLU A 105 -3.63 -19.34 -7.65
CA GLU A 105 -2.29 -19.52 -8.27
C GLU A 105 -1.27 -18.39 -8.00
N TRP A 106 -1.68 -17.34 -7.27
CA TRP A 106 -0.87 -16.15 -6.96
C TRP A 106 -0.08 -16.30 -5.65
N GLU A 107 0.33 -17.52 -5.30
CA GLU A 107 1.24 -17.77 -4.19
C GLU A 107 2.65 -17.24 -4.48
N ALA A 108 3.24 -16.56 -3.50
CA ALA A 108 4.62 -16.10 -3.59
C ALA A 108 5.59 -17.27 -3.38
N GLY A 109 6.26 -17.70 -4.44
CA GLY A 109 7.35 -18.67 -4.31
C GLY A 109 8.55 -18.13 -3.50
N GLU A 110 9.37 -19.03 -2.95
CA GLU A 110 10.49 -18.69 -2.05
C GLU A 110 11.44 -17.62 -2.64
N GLN A 111 11.71 -17.68 -3.95
CA GLN A 111 12.57 -16.71 -4.62
C GLN A 111 12.05 -15.26 -4.51
N LEU A 112 10.74 -15.08 -4.60
CA LEU A 112 10.12 -13.76 -4.42
C LEU A 112 10.24 -13.32 -2.95
N ILE A 113 9.94 -14.21 -2.02
CA ILE A 113 10.02 -13.93 -0.58
C ILE A 113 11.46 -13.52 -0.21
N ASP A 114 12.47 -14.21 -0.70
CA ASP A 114 13.88 -13.87 -0.44
C ASP A 114 14.26 -12.49 -0.98
N LYS A 115 13.79 -12.12 -2.18
CA LYS A 115 13.98 -10.76 -2.71
C LYS A 115 13.32 -9.71 -1.81
N LEU A 116 12.09 -9.95 -1.37
CA LEU A 116 11.37 -9.05 -0.47
C LEU A 116 12.11 -8.91 0.88
N ARG A 117 12.61 -10.01 1.46
CA ARG A 117 13.44 -10.01 2.68
C ARG A 117 14.72 -9.19 2.51
N GLN A 118 15.41 -9.33 1.38
CA GLN A 118 16.62 -8.54 1.08
C GLN A 118 16.30 -7.05 0.96
N LEU A 119 15.20 -6.68 0.29
CA LEU A 119 14.80 -5.28 0.15
C LEU A 119 14.30 -4.66 1.47
N ALA A 120 13.64 -5.47 2.32
CA ALA A 120 13.19 -5.11 3.66
C ALA A 120 14.36 -4.86 4.65
N THR A 121 15.52 -5.48 4.40
CA THR A 121 16.74 -5.35 5.22
C THR A 121 17.87 -4.58 4.53
N ASP A 122 17.58 -3.93 3.40
CA ASP A 122 18.58 -3.31 2.51
C ASP A 122 19.64 -2.49 3.25
N SER A 123 20.88 -2.96 3.13
CA SER A 123 22.08 -2.42 3.77
C SER A 123 23.05 -1.76 2.77
N HIS A 124 22.71 -1.70 1.48
CA HIS A 124 23.59 -1.22 0.42
C HIS A 124 23.94 0.28 0.59
N LYS A 125 25.15 0.54 1.09
CA LYS A 125 25.60 1.90 1.44
C LYS A 125 25.74 2.85 0.26
N TYR A 126 25.84 2.34 -0.97
CA TYR A 126 25.90 3.14 -2.20
C TYR A 126 24.57 3.86 -2.51
N ARG A 127 23.43 3.40 -1.96
CA ARG A 127 22.13 4.07 -2.10
C ARG A 127 22.02 5.28 -1.16
N ALA A 128 21.10 6.21 -1.39
CA ALA A 128 20.90 7.30 -0.44
C ALA A 128 20.29 6.79 0.89
N LYS A 129 20.59 7.46 2.01
CA LYS A 129 20.06 7.08 3.34
C LYS A 129 18.53 7.19 3.40
N LYS A 130 17.98 8.24 2.78
CA LYS A 130 16.53 8.47 2.67
C LYS A 130 15.86 7.30 1.94
N ASP A 131 16.38 6.98 0.76
CA ASP A 131 15.88 5.91 -0.12
C ASP A 131 15.88 4.56 0.57
N ARG A 132 16.99 4.18 1.20
CA ARG A 132 17.06 2.94 1.99
C ARG A 132 16.02 2.90 3.11
N LYS A 133 15.78 4.02 3.79
CA LYS A 133 14.79 4.08 4.87
C LYS A 133 13.37 3.88 4.33
N THR A 134 13.04 4.55 3.24
CA THR A 134 11.74 4.41 2.56
C THR A 134 11.55 2.98 2.07
N GLN A 135 12.52 2.43 1.34
CA GLN A 135 12.47 1.06 0.82
C GLN A 135 12.26 0.04 1.94
N ARG A 136 13.11 0.03 2.96
CA ARG A 136 12.96 -0.92 4.08
C ARG A 136 11.62 -0.76 4.80
N SER A 137 11.08 0.45 4.89
CA SER A 137 9.77 0.64 5.49
C SER A 137 8.69 -0.07 4.69
N SER A 138 8.57 0.27 3.40
CA SER A 138 7.53 -0.30 2.54
C SER A 138 7.69 -1.80 2.33
N PHE A 139 8.91 -2.29 2.10
CA PHE A 139 9.14 -3.72 1.87
C PHE A 139 8.95 -4.57 3.13
N ARG A 140 9.05 -4.01 4.35
CA ARG A 140 8.64 -4.73 5.57
C ARG A 140 7.14 -4.88 5.71
N ASP A 141 6.36 -3.93 5.19
CA ASP A 141 4.91 -4.03 5.19
C ASP A 141 4.45 -4.98 4.07
N ILE A 142 5.04 -4.89 2.87
CA ILE A 142 4.80 -5.83 1.77
C ILE A 142 5.16 -7.26 2.18
N LEU A 143 6.37 -7.48 2.71
CA LEU A 143 6.81 -8.82 3.12
C LEU A 143 5.87 -9.43 4.16
N ARG A 144 5.44 -8.66 5.16
CA ARG A 144 4.49 -9.14 6.18
C ARG A 144 3.16 -9.55 5.57
N TYR A 145 2.68 -8.81 4.57
CA TYR A 145 1.46 -9.18 3.86
C TYR A 145 1.63 -10.45 3.03
N VAL A 146 2.77 -10.58 2.34
CA VAL A 146 3.07 -11.74 1.50
C VAL A 146 3.20 -13.01 2.34
N GLU A 147 3.94 -12.96 3.45
CA GLU A 147 4.23 -14.13 4.31
C GLU A 147 3.11 -14.45 5.31
N GLU A 148 2.45 -13.44 5.89
CA GLU A 148 1.55 -13.61 7.04
C GLU A 148 0.10 -13.22 6.73
N ASP A 149 -0.21 -12.82 5.50
CA ASP A 149 -1.53 -12.28 5.08
C ASP A 149 -2.02 -11.14 6.00
N CYS A 150 -1.08 -10.31 6.46
CA CYS A 150 -1.37 -9.16 7.33
C CYS A 150 -1.44 -7.88 6.49
N PRO A 151 -2.64 -7.38 6.11
CA PRO A 151 -2.78 -6.17 5.31
C PRO A 151 -2.36 -4.91 6.09
N PRO A 152 -2.24 -3.75 5.43
CA PRO A 152 -2.01 -2.48 6.09
C PRO A 152 -3.07 -2.23 7.17
N ASN A 153 -2.72 -1.54 8.25
CA ASN A 153 -3.68 -1.06 9.24
C ASN A 153 -3.32 0.37 9.65
N ILE A 154 -3.71 1.32 8.80
CA ILE A 154 -3.40 2.74 8.96
C ILE A 154 -4.71 3.49 9.20
N GLN A 155 -4.73 4.37 10.19
CA GLN A 155 -5.89 5.18 10.55
C GLN A 155 -5.62 6.64 10.20
N VAL A 156 -6.31 7.17 9.20
CA VAL A 156 -6.22 8.57 8.75
C VAL A 156 -7.36 9.36 9.37
N ARG A 157 -7.03 10.26 10.30
CA ARG A 157 -8.02 11.11 10.95
C ARG A 157 -8.22 12.41 10.16
N PHE A 158 -9.47 12.72 9.83
CA PHE A 158 -9.85 13.97 9.16
C PHE A 158 -11.11 14.53 9.83
N GLY A 159 -11.00 15.73 10.41
CA GLY A 159 -12.06 16.28 11.25
C GLY A 159 -12.37 15.38 12.46
N LEU A 160 -13.62 14.92 12.55
CA LEU A 160 -14.08 13.95 13.56
C LEU A 160 -14.12 12.50 13.05
N GLU A 161 -13.94 12.30 11.75
CA GLU A 161 -14.01 10.99 11.12
C GLU A 161 -12.61 10.36 11.05
N THR A 162 -12.57 9.05 10.83
CA THR A 162 -11.34 8.31 10.63
C THR A 162 -11.52 7.34 9.48
N LEU A 163 -10.65 7.45 8.48
CA LEU A 163 -10.56 6.51 7.38
C LEU A 163 -9.58 5.40 7.78
N ALA A 164 -10.06 4.17 7.81
CA ALA A 164 -9.22 2.99 7.92
C ALA A 164 -8.68 2.61 6.53
N LEU A 165 -7.36 2.52 6.41
CA LEU A 165 -6.69 1.90 5.27
C LEU A 165 -6.26 0.50 5.74
N ASP A 166 -7.20 -0.43 5.59
CA ASP A 166 -7.15 -1.82 6.04
C ASP A 166 -6.89 -2.83 4.91
N SER A 167 -6.62 -2.33 3.69
CA SER A 167 -6.27 -3.11 2.50
C SER A 167 -5.27 -2.35 1.63
N TRP A 168 -4.55 -3.07 0.77
CA TRP A 168 -3.66 -2.50 -0.23
C TRP A 168 -4.42 -1.70 -1.28
N CYS A 169 -5.62 -2.15 -1.69
CA CYS A 169 -6.47 -1.42 -2.63
C CYS A 169 -6.85 -0.04 -2.08
N ARG A 170 -7.39 0.03 -0.85
CA ARG A 170 -7.76 1.31 -0.22
C ARG A 170 -6.53 2.19 0.00
N LYS A 171 -5.42 1.60 0.47
CA LYS A 171 -4.15 2.34 0.63
C LYS A 171 -3.70 2.93 -0.71
N LYS A 172 -3.74 2.17 -1.80
CA LYS A 172 -3.29 2.61 -3.14
C LYS A 172 -4.15 3.75 -3.67
N GLN A 173 -5.46 3.63 -3.57
CA GLN A 173 -6.40 4.70 -3.95
C GLN A 173 -6.14 5.97 -3.13
N TYR A 174 -5.95 5.84 -1.82
CA TYR A 174 -5.64 6.96 -0.94
C TYR A 174 -4.32 7.65 -1.29
N ASP A 175 -3.26 6.88 -1.54
CA ASP A 175 -1.96 7.41 -1.94
C ASP A 175 -2.04 8.15 -3.29
N ALA A 176 -2.82 7.62 -4.25
CA ALA A 176 -3.05 8.26 -5.55
C ALA A 176 -3.79 9.61 -5.39
N PHE A 177 -4.84 9.67 -4.57
CA PHE A 177 -5.50 10.93 -4.28
C PHE A 177 -4.60 11.92 -3.55
N CYS A 178 -3.74 11.47 -2.63
CA CYS A 178 -2.77 12.34 -1.97
C CYS A 178 -1.78 12.96 -2.95
N GLN A 179 -1.37 12.24 -4.00
CA GLN A 179 -0.46 12.77 -5.03
C GLN A 179 -1.10 13.91 -5.83
N VAL A 180 -2.40 13.83 -6.09
CA VAL A 180 -3.13 14.82 -6.90
C VAL A 180 -3.65 15.99 -6.06
N LEU A 181 -4.25 15.69 -4.89
CA LEU A 181 -4.94 16.66 -4.05
C LEU A 181 -4.02 17.32 -3.01
N GLY A 182 -2.90 16.69 -2.68
CA GLY A 182 -1.91 17.21 -1.72
C GLY A 182 -2.55 17.63 -0.40
N SER A 183 -2.31 18.88 0.01
CA SER A 183 -2.86 19.44 1.25
C SER A 183 -4.39 19.52 1.29
N GLY A 184 -5.06 19.40 0.15
CA GLY A 184 -6.52 19.41 0.04
C GLY A 184 -7.19 18.08 0.42
N MET A 185 -6.42 17.00 0.64
CA MET A 185 -6.97 15.64 0.83
C MET A 185 -8.03 15.58 1.95
N ASN A 186 -7.76 16.19 3.11
CA ASN A 186 -8.71 16.18 4.23
C ASN A 186 -10.03 16.91 3.92
N LEU A 187 -9.97 18.01 3.17
CA LEU A 187 -11.16 18.73 2.75
C LEU A 187 -12.00 17.86 1.81
N HIS A 188 -11.34 17.17 0.86
CA HIS A 188 -12.03 16.28 -0.07
C HIS A 188 -12.63 15.05 0.63
N LEU A 189 -11.99 14.48 1.65
CA LEU A 189 -12.58 13.41 2.46
C LEU A 189 -13.87 13.85 3.16
N THR A 190 -13.96 15.12 3.56
CA THR A 190 -15.17 15.66 4.20
C THR A 190 -16.23 16.06 3.17
N GLU A 191 -15.85 16.75 2.10
CA GLU A 191 -16.81 17.48 1.25
C GLU A 191 -17.07 16.85 -0.11
N ASN A 192 -16.17 16.02 -0.64
CA ASN A 192 -16.30 15.47 -2.00
C ASN A 192 -17.10 14.15 -1.98
N ASP A 193 -18.31 14.18 -2.51
CA ASP A 193 -19.21 13.01 -2.52
C ASP A 193 -18.59 11.80 -3.25
N LEU A 194 -17.91 12.01 -4.39
CA LEU A 194 -17.21 10.93 -5.10
C LEU A 194 -16.14 10.29 -4.22
N LEU A 195 -15.34 11.10 -3.53
CA LEU A 195 -14.26 10.57 -2.69
C LEU A 195 -14.81 9.85 -1.46
N ARG A 196 -15.93 10.34 -0.92
CA ARG A 196 -16.66 9.66 0.17
C ARG A 196 -17.26 8.34 -0.28
N ASP A 197 -17.78 8.26 -1.50
CA ASP A 197 -18.28 7.02 -2.09
C ASP A 197 -17.13 6.02 -2.33
N VAL A 198 -16.00 6.47 -2.89
CA VAL A 198 -14.82 5.62 -3.14
C VAL A 198 -14.29 5.00 -1.84
N PHE A 199 -14.26 5.75 -0.74
CA PHE A 199 -13.79 5.25 0.56
C PHE A 199 -14.90 4.72 1.47
N GLU A 200 -16.15 4.70 1.00
CA GLU A 200 -17.34 4.25 1.72
C GLU A 200 -17.50 4.94 3.10
N LEU A 201 -17.27 6.26 3.14
CA LEU A 201 -17.31 7.06 4.37
C LEU A 201 -18.74 7.36 4.85
N GLY A 202 -19.76 7.05 4.05
CA GLY A 202 -21.16 7.32 4.37
C GLY A 202 -21.50 8.82 4.36
N GLU A 203 -22.64 9.16 4.96
CA GLU A 203 -23.16 10.53 4.98
C GLU A 203 -22.21 11.51 5.68
N LYS A 204 -22.19 12.75 5.20
CA LYS A 204 -21.36 13.82 5.75
C LYS A 204 -21.79 14.15 7.19
N LEU A 205 -20.82 14.24 8.10
CA LEU A 205 -21.10 14.71 9.45
C LEU A 205 -21.38 16.21 9.46
N VAL A 206 -22.62 16.59 9.72
CA VAL A 206 -23.04 18.00 9.87
C VAL A 206 -22.71 18.56 11.27
N PRO A 207 -22.56 19.89 11.42
CA PRO A 207 -22.24 20.54 12.71
C PRO A 207 -23.17 20.18 13.88
N LEU A 208 -24.45 19.91 13.62
CA LEU A 208 -25.37 19.44 14.67
C LEU A 208 -24.94 18.07 15.26
N ASN A 209 -24.49 17.14 14.40
CA ASN A 209 -24.00 15.83 14.83
C ASN A 209 -22.66 15.94 15.56
N MET A 210 -21.86 16.98 15.24
CA MET A 210 -20.56 17.24 15.88
C MET A 210 -20.69 17.65 17.37
N ALA A 211 -21.80 18.28 17.76
CA ALA A 211 -22.07 18.61 19.16
C ALA A 211 -22.44 17.37 19.99
N ALA A 212 -23.15 16.41 19.39
CA ALA A 212 -23.58 15.17 20.04
C ALA A 212 -22.41 14.20 20.31
N HIS A 213 -21.39 14.18 19.45
CA HIS A 213 -20.20 13.32 19.62
C HIS A 213 -19.07 13.93 20.47
N LYS A 214 -19.30 15.10 21.09
CA LYS A 214 -18.23 15.84 21.77
C LYS A 214 -17.93 15.23 23.14
N GLN A 215 -16.96 14.32 23.17
CA GLN A 215 -16.49 13.71 24.41
C GLN A 215 -16.03 14.76 25.44
N SER A 216 -16.53 14.67 26.67
CA SER A 216 -16.19 15.61 27.75
C SER A 216 -14.69 15.59 28.06
N ARG A 217 -14.14 16.72 28.52
CA ARG A 217 -12.73 16.82 28.93
C ARG A 217 -12.38 15.80 30.01
N ILE A 218 -13.29 15.58 30.96
CA ILE A 218 -13.11 14.64 32.07
C ILE A 218 -13.10 13.21 31.53
N GLU A 219 -14.06 12.87 30.67
CA GLU A 219 -14.18 11.55 30.07
C GLU A 219 -12.95 11.18 29.24
N ARG A 220 -12.46 12.11 28.41
CA ARG A 220 -11.22 11.95 27.65
C ARG A 220 -10.01 11.76 28.55
N HIS A 221 -9.93 12.49 29.67
CA HIS A 221 -8.85 12.33 30.65
C HIS A 221 -8.88 10.94 31.30
N LEU A 222 -10.06 10.48 31.72
CA LEU A 222 -10.25 9.15 32.33
C LEU A 222 -9.92 8.04 31.33
N MET A 223 -10.40 8.13 30.09
CA MET A 223 -10.08 7.16 29.02
C MET A 223 -8.58 7.11 28.74
N ASN A 224 -7.91 8.26 28.66
CA ASN A 224 -6.47 8.32 28.46
C ASN A 224 -5.71 7.74 29.66
N GLN A 225 -6.16 7.98 30.90
CA GLN A 225 -5.57 7.44 32.12
C GLN A 225 -5.72 5.90 32.17
N ALA A 226 -6.90 5.38 31.82
CA ALA A 226 -7.16 3.94 31.72
C ALA A 226 -6.26 3.30 30.65
N ASN A 227 -6.19 3.89 29.46
CA ASN A 227 -5.32 3.42 28.37
C ASN A 227 -3.83 3.47 28.71
N PHE A 228 -3.40 4.48 29.49
CA PHE A 228 -2.03 4.56 29.99
C PHE A 228 -1.75 3.45 31.01
N LYS A 229 -2.64 3.25 31.99
CA LYS A 229 -2.52 2.21 33.00
C LYS A 229 -2.46 0.82 32.37
N ALA A 230 -3.34 0.52 31.41
CA ALA A 230 -3.35 -0.74 30.68
C ALA A 230 -2.02 -0.98 29.92
N ARG A 231 -1.51 0.05 29.23
CA ARG A 231 -0.21 -0.01 28.54
C ARG A 231 0.95 -0.24 29.51
N CYS A 232 0.97 0.44 30.65
CA CYS A 232 1.99 0.24 31.68
C CYS A 232 1.98 -1.18 32.23
N ILE A 233 0.81 -1.73 32.57
CA ILE A 233 0.66 -3.10 33.09
C ILE A 233 1.12 -4.13 32.05
N SER A 234 0.66 -4.02 30.80
CA SER A 234 1.04 -4.95 29.73
C SER A 234 2.55 -4.91 29.44
N ARG A 235 3.14 -3.72 29.40
CA ARG A 235 4.58 -3.55 29.14
C ARG A 235 5.45 -3.96 30.32
N ALA A 236 4.99 -3.82 31.56
CA ALA A 236 5.74 -4.22 32.75
C ALA A 236 6.13 -5.71 32.71
N LYS A 237 5.26 -6.58 32.20
CA LYS A 237 5.53 -8.02 32.00
C LYS A 237 6.74 -8.32 31.11
N ASN A 238 7.12 -7.39 30.23
CA ASN A 238 8.20 -7.55 29.26
C ASN A 238 9.40 -6.62 29.53
N ARG A 239 9.34 -5.76 30.56
CA ARG A 239 10.39 -4.77 30.84
C ARG A 239 11.68 -5.41 31.34
N ASP A 240 11.58 -6.48 32.12
CA ASP A 240 12.73 -7.13 32.73
C ASP A 240 13.46 -8.14 31.82
N LYS A 241 13.01 -8.28 30.56
CA LYS A 241 13.60 -9.21 29.57
C LYS A 241 15.09 -8.96 29.28
N ARG A 242 15.60 -7.77 29.59
CA ARG A 242 17.01 -7.38 29.41
C ARG A 242 17.67 -6.94 30.71
N SER A 243 17.03 -7.19 31.85
CA SER A 243 17.61 -6.90 33.16
C SER A 243 18.74 -7.89 33.40
N ALA A 244 19.95 -7.38 33.68
CA ALA A 244 21.04 -8.22 34.14
C ALA A 244 20.71 -8.70 35.55
N VAL A 245 20.09 -9.86 35.66
CA VAL A 245 19.89 -10.53 36.95
C VAL A 245 21.26 -11.05 37.37
N ILE A 246 21.90 -10.35 38.31
CA ILE A 246 23.10 -10.85 38.97
C ILE A 246 22.62 -11.90 39.97
N SER A 247 22.87 -13.17 39.68
CA SER A 247 22.65 -14.31 40.59
C SER A 247 23.77 -14.44 41.59
#